data_AF-A0A812U6T0-F1
#
_entry.id   AF-A0A812U6T0-F1
#
_cell.length_a   1.000
_cell.length_b   1.000
_cell.length_c   1.000
_cell.angle_alpha   90.00
_cell.angle_beta   90.00
_cell.angle_gamma   90.00
#
_symmetry.space_group_name_H-M   'P 1'
#
loop_
_entity.id
_entity.type
_entity.pdbx_description
1 polymer ?
#
loop_
_entity_poly.entity_id
_entity_poly.type
_entity_poly.pdbx_seq_one_letter_code
_entity_poly.pdbx_strand_id
1 'polypeptide(L)'
;MAGRMKTWSRKGGTQPSGPGSSLTATVNVRHFLRKVFDELGVRTFLDVPCGDMTWMPAVNLTGVEYMGGDISASLVADNLRSFVSDPRFANKFAVFDITCMIPPKVDMIHTRDVFIHLDSDLSVKALQNFERSGSKYIAIPHWPSLNGSSNEYHPKGNAYQNFHQFNLELPPYCLPSPLLSVQNRDNRGDVLGLWELPALGRGTRPECRQS
;
A
#
# COMPACT_ATOMS: atom_id res chain seq x y z
N MET A 1 11.62 -2.20 28.18
CA MET A 1 12.35 -1.64 27.02
C MET A 1 11.36 -0.83 26.21
N ALA A 2 11.59 0.47 26.04
CA ALA A 2 10.67 1.35 25.32
C ALA A 2 10.62 0.96 23.83
N GLY A 3 9.50 0.43 23.37
CA GLY A 3 9.27 0.15 21.95
C GLY A 3 9.39 1.46 21.16
N ARG A 4 10.25 1.49 20.14
CA ARG A 4 10.33 2.61 19.21
C ARG A 4 8.93 2.82 18.60
N MET A 5 8.39 4.02 18.78
CA MET A 5 7.09 4.42 18.23
C MET A 5 7.17 4.36 16.71
N LYS A 6 6.42 3.44 16.08
CA LYS A 6 6.32 3.31 14.62
C LYS A 6 5.28 4.32 14.12
N THR A 7 5.70 5.53 13.78
CA THR A 7 4.79 6.56 13.24
C THR A 7 5.33 7.16 11.96
N TRP A 8 4.49 7.22 10.93
CA TRP A 8 4.83 7.72 9.59
C TRP A 8 4.69 9.24 9.43
N SER A 9 4.11 9.93 10.42
CA SER A 9 3.84 11.37 10.35
C SER A 9 5.06 12.23 10.70
N ARG A 10 5.28 13.31 9.94
CA ARG A 10 6.20 14.38 10.33
C ARG A 10 5.62 15.10 11.56
N LYS A 11 6.42 15.24 12.63
CA LYS A 11 6.07 16.14 13.73
C LYS A 11 6.04 17.60 13.21
N GLY A 12 4.88 18.25 13.25
CA GLY A 12 4.75 19.71 13.16
C GLY A 12 4.28 20.34 11.83
N GLY A 13 3.66 19.57 10.92
CA GLY A 13 2.98 20.14 9.74
C GLY A 13 1.47 20.24 9.93
N THR A 14 0.82 21.23 9.32
CA THR A 14 -0.66 21.39 9.30
C THR A 14 -1.38 20.33 8.45
N GLN A 15 -0.63 19.41 7.83
CA GLN A 15 -1.12 18.20 7.17
C GLN A 15 -0.25 17.01 7.61
N PRO A 16 -0.83 15.96 8.22
CA PRO A 16 -0.08 14.75 8.57
C PRO A 16 0.51 14.03 7.34
N SER A 17 -0.20 14.07 6.21
CA SER A 17 0.26 13.54 4.91
C SER A 17 1.13 14.50 4.10
N GLY A 18 2.09 13.94 3.35
CA GLY A 18 2.94 14.70 2.43
C GLY A 18 2.25 15.11 1.11
N PRO A 19 2.92 15.92 0.26
CA PRO A 19 2.36 16.46 -0.99
C PRO A 19 1.80 15.42 -1.98
N GLY A 20 2.33 14.19 -1.91
CA GLY A 20 1.90 13.06 -2.74
C GLY A 20 0.51 12.49 -2.41
N SER A 21 -0.18 13.03 -1.40
CA SER A 21 -1.54 12.64 -1.00
C SER A 21 -2.60 13.70 -1.34
N SER A 22 -2.22 14.79 -2.03
CA SER A 22 -3.19 15.79 -2.49
C SER A 22 -4.20 15.21 -3.48
N LEU A 23 -5.38 15.82 -3.58
CA LEU A 23 -6.42 15.40 -4.54
C LEU A 23 -5.91 15.45 -5.99
N THR A 24 -5.11 16.47 -6.33
CA THR A 24 -4.50 16.60 -7.65
C THR A 24 -3.51 15.46 -7.92
N ALA A 25 -2.64 15.15 -6.96
CA ALA A 25 -1.63 14.09 -7.12
C ALA A 25 -2.23 12.68 -7.21
N THR A 26 -3.49 12.49 -6.81
CA THR A 26 -4.14 11.17 -6.72
C THR A 26 -5.21 10.95 -7.78
N VAL A 27 -5.41 11.87 -8.74
CA VAL A 27 -6.41 11.74 -9.82
C VAL A 27 -6.29 10.40 -10.54
N ASN A 28 -5.08 10.06 -11.00
CA ASN A 28 -4.82 8.83 -11.75
C ASN A 28 -5.11 7.58 -10.93
N VAL A 29 -4.69 7.57 -9.65
CA VAL A 29 -4.94 6.46 -8.73
C VAL A 29 -6.44 6.28 -8.46
N ARG A 30 -7.18 7.37 -8.23
CA ARG A 30 -8.63 7.32 -7.97
C ARG A 30 -9.41 6.76 -9.17
N HIS A 31 -9.07 7.18 -10.39
CA HIS A 31 -9.68 6.64 -11.60
C HIS A 31 -9.31 5.17 -11.83
N PHE A 32 -8.05 4.81 -11.59
CA PHE A 32 -7.59 3.43 -11.69
C PHE A 32 -8.33 2.51 -10.71
N LEU A 33 -8.45 2.89 -9.44
CA LEU A 33 -9.19 2.11 -8.44
C LEU A 33 -10.64 1.88 -8.87
N ARG A 34 -11.35 2.92 -9.31
CA ARG A 34 -12.72 2.77 -9.81
C ARG A 34 -12.79 1.79 -10.99
N LYS A 35 -11.93 1.96 -11.98
CA LYS A 35 -11.85 1.06 -13.14
C LYS A 35 -11.64 -0.39 -12.71
N VAL A 36 -10.67 -0.63 -11.82
CA VAL A 36 -10.37 -1.97 -11.29
C VAL A 36 -11.56 -2.57 -10.54
N PHE A 37 -12.26 -1.77 -9.74
CA PHE A 37 -13.42 -2.23 -9.01
C PHE A 37 -14.54 -2.72 -9.95
N ASP A 38 -14.77 -1.99 -11.05
CA ASP A 38 -15.79 -2.36 -12.04
C ASP A 38 -15.36 -3.58 -12.88
N GLU A 39 -14.14 -3.59 -13.41
CA GLU A 39 -13.67 -4.64 -14.32
C GLU A 39 -13.44 -5.98 -13.61
N LEU A 40 -12.99 -5.96 -12.36
CA LEU A 40 -12.69 -7.17 -11.59
C LEU A 40 -13.80 -7.55 -10.59
N GLY A 41 -14.87 -6.74 -10.52
CA GLY A 41 -16.00 -6.99 -9.63
C GLY A 41 -15.63 -6.94 -8.14
N VAL A 42 -14.71 -6.06 -7.74
CA VAL A 42 -14.28 -5.89 -6.35
C VAL A 42 -15.47 -5.40 -5.51
N ARG A 43 -15.79 -6.10 -4.43
CA ARG A 43 -16.87 -5.74 -3.48
C ARG A 43 -16.35 -5.41 -2.10
N THR A 44 -15.16 -5.88 -1.73
CA THR A 44 -14.51 -5.58 -0.45
C THR A 44 -13.09 -5.05 -0.70
N PHE A 45 -12.78 -3.91 -0.09
CA PHE A 45 -11.55 -3.15 -0.34
C PHE A 45 -10.88 -2.75 0.97
N LEU A 46 -9.63 -3.18 1.14
CA LEU A 46 -8.79 -2.86 2.30
C LEU A 46 -7.69 -1.88 1.91
N ASP A 47 -7.66 -0.70 2.53
CA ASP A 47 -6.60 0.30 2.38
C ASP A 47 -5.67 0.30 3.60
N VAL A 48 -4.42 -0.16 3.41
CA VAL A 48 -3.43 -0.36 4.47
C VAL A 48 -2.01 0.03 4.02
N PRO A 49 -1.41 1.12 4.54
CA PRO A 49 -2.00 2.08 5.47
C PRO A 49 -3.06 2.96 4.83
N CYS A 50 -4.11 3.32 5.57
CA CYS A 50 -5.13 4.28 5.10
C CYS A 50 -4.75 5.76 5.31
N GLY A 51 -3.77 6.05 6.17
CA GLY A 51 -3.33 7.42 6.43
C GLY A 51 -4.43 8.31 7.00
N ASP A 52 -4.37 9.61 6.68
CA ASP A 52 -5.31 10.64 7.17
C ASP A 52 -6.56 10.82 6.31
N MET A 53 -6.81 9.90 5.36
CA MET A 53 -7.99 9.94 4.49
C MET A 53 -8.13 11.21 3.63
N THR A 54 -7.05 11.93 3.33
CA THR A 54 -7.12 13.18 2.52
C THR A 54 -7.81 13.00 1.16
N TRP A 55 -7.59 11.87 0.47
CA TRP A 55 -8.08 11.66 -0.90
C TRP A 55 -9.04 10.46 -1.05
N MET A 56 -9.03 9.53 -0.11
CA MET A 56 -9.84 8.31 -0.16
C MET A 56 -11.37 8.59 -0.20
N PRO A 57 -11.92 9.60 0.49
CA PRO A 57 -13.34 9.96 0.38
C PRO A 57 -13.78 10.39 -1.02
N ALA A 58 -12.82 10.79 -1.87
CA ALA A 58 -13.04 11.17 -3.26
C ALA A 58 -12.90 9.98 -4.24
N VAL A 59 -12.61 8.77 -3.76
CA VAL A 59 -12.74 7.54 -4.55
C VAL A 59 -14.22 7.19 -4.65
N ASN A 60 -14.68 6.86 -5.85
CA ASN A 60 -16.03 6.33 -6.01
C ASN A 60 -16.07 4.88 -5.49
N LEU A 61 -16.65 4.69 -4.31
CA LEU A 61 -16.80 3.39 -3.62
C LEU A 61 -18.20 2.77 -3.82
N THR A 62 -18.99 3.21 -4.80
CA THR A 62 -20.31 2.62 -5.05
C THR A 62 -20.18 1.12 -5.28
N GLY A 63 -20.93 0.35 -4.49
CA GLY A 63 -20.94 -1.11 -4.52
C GLY A 63 -19.68 -1.78 -3.96
N VAL A 64 -18.85 -1.05 -3.22
CA VAL A 64 -17.60 -1.51 -2.59
C VAL A 64 -17.62 -1.18 -1.09
N GLU A 65 -17.48 -2.20 -0.25
CA GLU A 65 -17.29 -2.04 1.19
C GLU A 65 -15.82 -1.71 1.49
N TYR A 66 -15.61 -0.58 2.15
CA TYR A 66 -14.28 -0.09 2.53
C TYR A 66 -13.88 -0.54 3.94
N MET A 67 -12.60 -0.85 4.11
CA MET A 67 -11.92 -1.04 5.38
C MET A 67 -10.58 -0.29 5.35
N GLY A 68 -10.27 0.45 6.41
CA GLY A 68 -9.00 1.17 6.56
C GLY A 68 -8.20 0.62 7.74
N GLY A 69 -6.90 0.44 7.57
CA GLY A 69 -6.00 0.13 8.67
C GLY A 69 -4.78 1.01 8.64
N ASP A 70 -4.29 1.43 9.80
CA ASP A 70 -3.03 2.16 9.93
C ASP A 70 -2.32 1.77 11.23
N ILE A 71 -1.00 1.81 11.25
CA ILE A 71 -0.24 1.52 12.47
C ILE A 71 -0.35 2.66 13.49
N SER A 72 -0.66 3.88 13.03
CA SER A 72 -0.84 5.06 13.86
C SER A 72 -2.20 5.03 14.55
N ALA A 73 -2.21 4.65 15.83
CA ALA A 73 -3.41 4.67 16.66
C ALA A 73 -4.09 6.06 16.72
N SER A 74 -3.31 7.15 16.64
CA SER A 74 -3.87 8.50 16.59
C SER A 74 -4.62 8.76 15.28
N LEU A 75 -4.06 8.39 14.12
CA LEU A 75 -4.75 8.55 12.83
C LEU A 75 -6.03 7.71 12.79
N VAL A 76 -5.98 6.47 13.30
CA VAL A 76 -7.17 5.62 13.39
C VAL A 76 -8.26 6.27 14.26
N ALA A 77 -7.90 6.78 15.43
CA ALA A 77 -8.85 7.48 16.30
C ALA A 77 -9.41 8.76 15.66
N ASP A 78 -8.59 9.51 14.94
CA ASP A 78 -8.99 10.73 14.23
C ASP A 78 -9.96 10.40 13.07
N ASN A 79 -9.69 9.35 12.31
CA ASN A 79 -10.55 8.89 11.22
C ASN A 79 -11.89 8.37 11.75
N LEU A 80 -11.89 7.56 12.82
CA LEU A 80 -13.14 7.09 13.46
C LEU A 80 -14.03 8.25 13.89
N ARG A 81 -13.45 9.34 14.43
CA ARG A 81 -14.20 10.54 14.81
C ARG A 81 -14.67 11.35 13.61
N SER A 82 -13.79 11.58 12.63
CA SER A 82 -14.06 12.45 11.48
C SER A 82 -15.11 11.87 10.54
N PHE A 83 -15.20 10.54 10.46
CA PHE A 83 -16.08 9.84 9.53
C PHE A 83 -17.26 9.11 10.19
N VAL A 84 -17.54 9.38 11.47
CA VAL A 84 -18.64 8.72 12.21
C VAL A 84 -20.01 8.86 11.54
N SER A 85 -20.24 9.98 10.85
CA SER A 85 -21.52 10.28 10.18
C SER A 85 -21.57 9.85 8.70
N ASP A 86 -20.46 9.36 8.14
CA ASP A 86 -20.42 8.88 6.76
C ASP A 86 -20.54 7.35 6.74
N PRO A 87 -21.67 6.77 6.27
CA PRO A 87 -21.89 5.33 6.32
C PRO A 87 -20.89 4.51 5.49
N ARG A 88 -20.15 5.14 4.57
CA ARG A 88 -19.08 4.48 3.80
C ARG A 88 -17.88 4.10 4.69
N PHE A 89 -17.68 4.84 5.78
CA PHE A 89 -16.46 4.81 6.57
C PHE A 89 -16.72 4.64 8.08
N ALA A 90 -17.95 4.84 8.54
CA ALA A 90 -18.34 4.70 9.93
C ALA A 90 -17.97 3.32 10.48
N ASN A 91 -17.16 3.29 11.55
CA ASN A 91 -16.64 2.09 12.19
C ASN A 91 -15.80 1.17 11.27
N LYS A 92 -15.13 1.73 10.25
CA LYS A 92 -14.32 0.98 9.28
C LYS A 92 -12.80 1.12 9.46
N PHE A 93 -12.32 1.67 10.58
CA PHE A 93 -10.89 1.88 10.82
C PHE A 93 -10.37 1.06 11.99
N ALA A 94 -9.18 0.47 11.85
CA ALA A 94 -8.51 -0.29 12.89
C ALA A 94 -7.00 -0.04 12.93
N VAL A 95 -6.39 -0.22 14.11
CA VAL A 95 -4.93 -0.23 14.22
C VAL A 95 -4.40 -1.52 13.58
N PHE A 96 -3.51 -1.38 12.60
CA PHE A 96 -3.05 -2.52 11.81
C PHE A 96 -1.57 -2.38 11.43
N ASP A 97 -0.75 -3.37 11.82
CA ASP A 97 0.66 -3.48 11.43
C ASP A 97 0.83 -4.59 10.39
N ILE A 98 0.98 -4.19 9.12
CA ILE A 98 1.11 -5.11 7.98
C ILE A 98 2.30 -6.08 8.12
N THR A 99 3.30 -5.74 8.94
CA THR A 99 4.53 -6.54 9.08
C THR A 99 4.36 -7.75 10.00
N CYS A 100 3.31 -7.77 10.85
CA CYS A 100 3.08 -8.85 11.81
C CYS A 100 1.63 -9.33 11.91
N MET A 101 0.68 -8.66 11.24
CA MET A 101 -0.73 -9.01 11.25
C MET A 101 -1.19 -9.50 9.86
N ILE A 102 -2.07 -10.50 9.85
CA ILE A 102 -2.75 -10.99 8.66
C ILE A 102 -4.08 -10.22 8.53
N PRO A 103 -4.36 -9.55 7.40
CA PRO A 103 -5.63 -8.85 7.25
C PRO A 103 -6.80 -9.81 7.06
N PRO A 104 -8.06 -9.35 7.19
CA PRO A 104 -9.21 -10.12 6.76
C PRO A 104 -9.14 -10.44 5.27
N LYS A 105 -9.80 -11.53 4.86
CA LYS A 105 -9.98 -11.85 3.45
C LYS A 105 -10.85 -10.78 2.79
N VAL A 106 -10.34 -10.16 1.74
CA VAL A 106 -11.05 -9.19 0.90
C VAL A 106 -10.79 -9.47 -0.58
N ASP A 107 -11.56 -8.82 -1.45
CA ASP A 107 -11.33 -8.92 -2.89
C ASP A 107 -10.05 -8.19 -3.29
N MET A 108 -9.80 -7.01 -2.71
CA MET A 108 -8.63 -6.21 -3.05
C MET A 108 -8.00 -5.52 -1.84
N ILE A 109 -6.69 -5.65 -1.73
CA ILE A 109 -5.84 -4.88 -0.81
C ILE A 109 -5.16 -3.76 -1.61
N HIS A 110 -5.09 -2.56 -1.03
CA HIS A 110 -4.29 -1.46 -1.54
C HIS A 110 -3.30 -1.03 -0.47
N THR A 111 -2.02 -0.96 -0.85
CA THR A 111 -0.95 -0.56 0.07
C THR A 111 -0.05 0.46 -0.61
N ARG A 112 -0.27 1.73 -0.29
CA ARG A 112 0.41 2.86 -0.92
C ARG A 112 1.29 3.56 0.10
N ASP A 113 2.50 3.94 -0.35
CA ASP A 113 3.46 4.75 0.41
C ASP A 113 3.97 4.19 1.74
N VAL A 114 3.91 2.86 1.91
CA VAL A 114 4.51 2.19 3.08
C VAL A 114 5.76 1.40 2.71
N PHE A 115 5.79 0.70 1.58
CA PHE A 115 6.95 -0.10 1.19
C PHE A 115 8.19 0.77 0.92
N ILE A 116 8.01 2.04 0.50
CA ILE A 116 9.12 3.02 0.37
C ILE A 116 9.84 3.29 1.70
N HIS A 117 9.25 2.89 2.82
CA HIS A 117 9.82 3.05 4.16
C HIS A 117 10.30 1.75 4.79
N LEU A 118 9.87 0.58 4.30
CA LEU A 118 10.22 -0.72 4.86
C LEU A 118 11.44 -1.32 4.16
N ASP A 119 12.35 -1.96 4.88
CA ASP A 119 13.34 -2.81 4.21
C ASP A 119 12.67 -4.00 3.48
N SER A 120 13.44 -4.69 2.65
CA SER A 120 12.91 -5.78 1.83
C SER A 120 12.42 -6.96 2.68
N ASP A 121 13.06 -7.27 3.80
CA ASP A 121 12.63 -8.31 4.73
C ASP A 121 11.23 -8.02 5.30
N LEU A 122 10.98 -6.78 5.75
CA LEU A 122 9.68 -6.35 6.24
C LEU A 122 8.63 -6.27 5.12
N SER A 123 9.02 -5.84 3.94
CA SER A 123 8.13 -5.78 2.76
C SER A 123 7.73 -7.19 2.30
N VAL A 124 8.67 -8.15 2.29
CA VAL A 124 8.40 -9.57 2.02
C VAL A 124 7.47 -10.15 3.08
N LYS A 125 7.69 -9.88 4.37
CA LYS A 125 6.77 -10.30 5.44
C LYS A 125 5.37 -9.73 5.25
N ALA A 126 5.25 -8.47 4.87
CA ALA A 126 3.95 -7.85 4.57
C ALA A 126 3.25 -8.56 3.40
N LEU A 127 3.96 -8.82 2.29
CA LEU A 127 3.44 -9.59 1.16
C LEU A 127 2.99 -11.00 1.58
N GLN A 128 3.78 -11.71 2.38
CA GLN A 128 3.40 -13.02 2.92
C GLN A 128 2.12 -12.95 3.78
N ASN A 129 1.97 -11.92 4.61
CA ASN A 129 0.75 -11.73 5.39
C ASN A 129 -0.46 -11.44 4.50
N PHE A 130 -0.29 -10.65 3.44
CA PHE A 130 -1.34 -10.40 2.45
C PHE A 130 -1.76 -11.68 1.72
N GLU A 131 -0.81 -12.52 1.30
CA GLU A 131 -1.12 -13.83 0.71
C GLU A 131 -1.84 -14.77 1.67
N ARG A 132 -1.41 -14.81 2.94
CA ARG A 132 -2.02 -15.63 4.00
C ARG A 132 -3.45 -15.21 4.33
N SER A 133 -3.85 -13.98 4.02
CA SER A 133 -5.25 -13.54 4.18
C SER A 133 -6.22 -14.26 3.24
N GLY A 134 -5.71 -14.84 2.15
CA GLY A 134 -6.54 -15.42 1.08
C GLY A 134 -7.29 -14.37 0.26
N SER A 135 -6.85 -13.10 0.32
CA SER A 135 -7.37 -12.03 -0.54
C SER A 135 -6.98 -12.24 -2.00
N LYS A 136 -7.76 -11.68 -2.93
CA LYS A 136 -7.60 -11.98 -4.36
C LYS A 136 -6.62 -11.07 -5.09
N TYR A 137 -6.69 -9.76 -4.85
CA TYR A 137 -5.86 -8.77 -5.53
C TYR A 137 -5.09 -7.88 -4.56
N ILE A 138 -3.94 -7.37 -5.02
CA ILE A 138 -3.18 -6.34 -4.31
C ILE A 138 -2.69 -5.25 -5.27
N ALA A 139 -2.80 -3.99 -4.88
CA ALA A 139 -2.20 -2.87 -5.58
C ALA A 139 -1.09 -2.20 -4.75
N ILE A 140 0.11 -2.09 -5.34
CA ILE A 140 1.31 -1.54 -4.68
C ILE A 140 2.09 -0.64 -5.66
N PRO A 141 2.52 0.56 -5.26
CA PRO A 141 3.46 1.35 -6.04
C PRO A 141 4.82 0.66 -6.16
N HIS A 142 5.45 0.69 -7.33
CA HIS A 142 6.84 0.27 -7.53
C HIS A 142 7.47 0.98 -8.74
N TRP A 143 8.79 0.82 -8.92
CA TRP A 143 9.55 1.39 -10.05
C TRP A 143 9.99 0.29 -11.03
N PRO A 144 9.18 -0.02 -12.06
CA PRO A 144 9.47 -1.11 -13.00
C PRO A 144 10.72 -0.86 -13.87
N SER A 145 11.15 0.40 -14.00
CA SER A 145 12.34 0.81 -14.76
C SER A 145 13.67 0.50 -14.05
N LEU A 146 13.64 0.21 -12.73
CA LEU A 146 14.83 -0.22 -12.00
C LEU A 146 15.22 -1.65 -12.41
N ASN A 147 16.52 -1.94 -12.36
CA ASN A 147 17.13 -3.20 -12.79
C ASN A 147 18.19 -3.72 -11.80
N GLY A 148 18.58 -4.99 -11.94
CA GLY A 148 19.63 -5.61 -11.14
C GLY A 148 19.37 -5.54 -9.62
N SER A 149 20.44 -5.27 -8.85
CA SER A 149 20.47 -5.22 -7.39
C SER A 149 19.75 -4.01 -6.75
N SER A 150 18.79 -3.38 -7.45
CA SER A 150 18.11 -2.17 -6.99
C SER A 150 17.38 -2.30 -5.64
N ASN A 151 17.01 -3.53 -5.26
CA ASN A 151 16.34 -3.83 -3.98
C ASN A 151 17.31 -4.20 -2.84
N GLU A 152 18.62 -4.32 -3.09
CA GLU A 152 19.63 -4.69 -2.08
C GLU A 152 20.03 -3.51 -1.17
N TYR A 153 19.57 -2.30 -1.47
CA TYR A 153 19.93 -1.11 -0.70
C TYR A 153 19.21 -1.07 0.66
N HIS A 154 19.96 -1.37 1.73
CA HIS A 154 19.51 -1.29 3.12
C HIS A 154 20.29 -0.24 3.93
N PRO A 155 19.73 0.94 4.20
CA PRO A 155 20.29 1.82 5.21
C PRO A 155 20.07 1.20 6.59
N LYS A 156 21.09 0.47 7.08
CA LYS A 156 21.12 -0.19 8.39
C LYS A 156 20.58 0.75 9.48
N GLY A 157 19.45 0.39 10.10
CA GLY A 157 18.99 0.95 11.37
C GLY A 157 17.82 1.95 11.35
N ASN A 158 17.33 2.36 10.16
CA ASN A 158 16.27 3.38 10.02
C ASN A 158 15.11 2.95 9.08
N ALA A 159 14.60 1.73 9.26
CA ALA A 159 13.47 1.13 8.51
C ALA A 159 12.10 1.85 8.67
N TYR A 160 12.09 3.08 9.20
CA TYR A 160 10.89 3.90 9.37
C TYR A 160 11.12 5.37 9.00
N GLN A 161 12.32 5.76 8.55
CA GLN A 161 12.69 7.15 8.29
C GLN A 161 13.31 7.39 6.90
N ASN A 162 13.54 6.32 6.14
CA ASN A 162 14.16 6.43 4.82
C ASN A 162 13.11 6.28 3.72
N PHE A 163 13.32 7.01 2.64
CA PHE A 163 12.64 6.82 1.37
C PHE A 163 13.58 6.01 0.48
N HIS A 164 13.10 4.92 -0.10
CA HIS A 164 13.83 4.20 -1.14
C HIS A 164 12.90 3.79 -2.27
N GLN A 165 13.47 3.61 -3.44
CA GLN A 165 12.79 3.07 -4.60
C GLN A 165 13.04 1.56 -4.65
N PHE A 166 12.06 0.81 -5.14
CA PHE A 166 12.14 -0.65 -5.22
C PHE A 166 11.38 -1.14 -6.46
N ASN A 167 11.77 -2.31 -6.97
CA ASN A 167 11.10 -2.99 -8.06
C ASN A 167 10.56 -4.34 -7.58
N LEU A 168 9.23 -4.45 -7.47
CA LEU A 168 8.57 -5.69 -7.05
C LEU A 168 8.75 -6.86 -8.01
N GLU A 169 9.15 -6.63 -9.26
CA GLU A 169 9.44 -7.72 -10.22
C GLU A 169 10.85 -8.33 -10.07
N LEU A 170 11.71 -7.73 -9.23
CA LEU A 170 13.07 -8.19 -8.96
C LEU A 170 13.18 -8.88 -7.58
N PRO A 171 14.25 -9.66 -7.33
CA PRO A 171 14.53 -10.20 -6.00
C PRO A 171 14.54 -9.11 -4.92
N PRO A 172 14.11 -9.40 -3.68
CA PRO A 172 13.63 -10.71 -3.20
C PRO A 172 12.13 -10.95 -3.41
N TYR A 173 11.41 -10.02 -4.06
CA TYR A 173 9.96 -10.10 -4.21
C TYR A 173 9.57 -11.03 -5.36
N CYS A 174 10.19 -10.81 -6.53
CA CYS A 174 9.96 -11.59 -7.73
C CYS A 174 8.47 -11.77 -8.03
N LEU A 175 7.70 -10.67 -8.01
CA LEU A 175 6.32 -10.67 -8.49
C LEU A 175 6.31 -10.83 -10.03
N PRO A 176 5.26 -11.42 -10.61
CA PRO A 176 5.07 -11.38 -12.06
C PRO A 176 4.83 -9.93 -12.52
N SER A 177 4.83 -9.69 -13.83
CA SER A 177 4.40 -8.39 -14.35
C SER A 177 2.96 -8.09 -13.90
N PRO A 178 2.65 -6.84 -13.52
CA PRO A 178 1.31 -6.50 -13.01
C PRO A 178 0.24 -6.73 -14.07
N LEU A 179 -0.95 -7.14 -13.64
CA LEU A 179 -2.13 -7.30 -14.50
C LEU A 179 -2.51 -5.98 -15.18
N LEU A 180 -2.49 -4.91 -14.39
CA LEU A 180 -2.76 -3.55 -14.80
C LEU A 180 -1.83 -2.62 -14.01
N SER A 181 -1.50 -1.47 -14.58
CA SER A 181 -0.74 -0.44 -13.88
C SER A 181 -1.18 0.95 -14.30
N VAL A 182 -1.04 1.91 -13.40
CA VAL A 182 -1.22 3.34 -13.68
C VAL A 182 -0.06 4.13 -13.11
N GLN A 183 0.25 5.30 -13.68
CA GLN A 183 1.17 6.24 -13.06
C GLN A 183 0.68 6.61 -11.64
N ASN A 184 1.53 6.40 -10.62
CA ASN A 184 1.18 6.72 -9.24
C ASN A 184 1.29 8.22 -8.95
N ARG A 185 2.34 8.86 -9.50
CA ARG A 185 2.65 10.28 -9.34
C ARG A 185 3.32 10.87 -10.57
N ASP A 186 3.07 12.14 -10.79
CA ASP A 186 3.74 12.89 -11.86
C ASP A 186 5.26 12.96 -11.60
N ASN A 187 6.05 12.69 -12.64
CA ASN A 187 7.51 12.89 -12.67
C ASN A 187 8.32 12.15 -11.59
N ARG A 188 7.82 11.04 -11.03
CA ARG A 188 8.53 10.24 -10.01
C ARG A 188 8.93 8.84 -10.48
N GLY A 189 8.41 8.40 -11.62
CA GLY A 189 8.75 7.12 -12.25
C GLY A 189 8.12 5.89 -11.59
N ASP A 190 7.36 6.05 -10.49
CA ASP A 190 6.58 4.98 -9.88
C ASP A 190 5.23 4.79 -10.55
N VAL A 191 4.85 3.53 -10.69
CA VAL A 191 3.52 3.11 -11.11
C VAL A 191 2.85 2.36 -9.97
N LEU A 192 1.54 2.50 -9.83
CA LEU A 192 0.71 1.62 -9.01
C LEU A 192 0.41 0.38 -9.84
N GLY A 193 1.06 -0.74 -9.53
CA GLY A 193 0.81 -2.03 -10.16
C GLY A 193 -0.28 -2.80 -9.41
N LEU A 194 -1.05 -3.61 -10.14
CA LEU A 194 -2.06 -4.52 -9.62
C LEU A 194 -1.64 -5.97 -9.89
N TRP A 195 -1.68 -6.82 -8.87
CA TRP A 195 -1.36 -8.25 -8.98
C TRP A 195 -2.50 -9.10 -8.43
N GLU A 196 -2.66 -10.30 -8.98
CA GLU A 196 -3.42 -11.38 -8.34
C GLU A 196 -2.53 -12.05 -7.29
N LEU A 197 -3.10 -12.34 -6.13
CA LEU A 197 -2.44 -13.08 -5.06
C LEU A 197 -2.76 -14.58 -5.17
N PRO A 198 -1.80 -15.47 -4.81
CA PRO A 198 -0.42 -15.17 -4.42
C PRO A 198 0.44 -14.72 -5.61
N ALA A 199 1.38 -13.83 -5.35
CA ALA A 199 2.25 -13.19 -6.34
C ALA A 199 3.76 -13.40 -6.04
N LEU A 200 4.13 -13.56 -4.77
CA LEU A 200 5.52 -13.64 -4.32
C LEU A 200 6.24 -14.84 -4.96
N GLY A 201 7.42 -14.60 -5.54
CA GLY A 201 8.24 -15.63 -6.18
C GLY A 201 7.65 -16.23 -7.47
N ARG A 202 6.66 -15.58 -8.09
CA ARG A 202 6.01 -16.06 -9.33
C ARG A 202 6.49 -15.33 -10.60
N GLY A 203 7.42 -14.40 -10.46
CA GLY A 203 8.02 -13.65 -11.54
C GLY A 203 8.99 -14.49 -12.37
N THR A 204 9.09 -14.16 -13.65
CA THR A 204 9.91 -14.91 -14.62
C THR A 204 11.17 -14.17 -15.06
N ARG A 205 11.46 -13.00 -14.46
CA ARG A 205 12.65 -12.21 -14.75
C ARG A 205 13.92 -13.04 -14.49
N PRO A 206 14.98 -12.90 -15.32
CA PRO A 206 16.22 -13.67 -15.16
C PRO A 206 16.82 -13.61 -13.75
N GLU A 207 16.77 -12.44 -13.11
CA GLU A 207 17.28 -12.18 -11.77
C GLU A 207 16.58 -13.05 -10.70
N CYS A 208 15.33 -13.45 -10.93
CA CYS A 208 14.54 -14.28 -10.02
C CYS A 208 14.85 -15.77 -10.12
N ARG A 209 15.66 -16.20 -11.09
CA ARG A 209 16.07 -17.61 -11.25
C ARG A 209 17.34 -17.96 -10.49
N GLN A 210 18.02 -16.95 -9.95
CA GLN A 210 19.33 -17.06 -9.31
C GLN A 210 19.27 -16.90 -7.78
N SER A 211 18.08 -16.68 -7.23
CA SER A 211 17.81 -16.44 -5.80
C SER A 211 17.25 -17.66 -5.09
#